data_AF-A0A8D8CPS0-F1
#
_entry.id   AF-A0A8D8CPS0-F1
#
_cell.length_a   1.000
_cell.length_b   1.000
_cell.length_c   1.000
_cell.angle_alpha   90.00
_cell.angle_beta   90.00
_cell.angle_gamma   90.00
#
_symmetry.space_group_name_H-M   'P 1'
#
loop_
_entity.id
_entity.type
_entity.pdbx_description
1 polymer ?
#
loop_
_entity_poly.entity_id
_entity_poly.type
_entity_poly.pdbx_seq_one_letter_code
_entity_poly.pdbx_strand_id
1 'polypeptide(L)'
;QIAAGHSKGTVPCPRMDINVDTNPRIPFLAKGIVMTYDPKFGRGLYAEREFNPGDIIMNEKLELCGLDYGYVYRHCNQCGADFNYSLIPCPACTFCMYCSEECLELNWKMYHRFE
;
A
#
# COMPACT_ATOMS: atom_id res chain seq x y z
N GLN A 1 31.28 -16.76 2.67
CA GLN A 1 30.20 -16.07 3.39
C GLN A 1 29.25 -15.49 2.37
N ILE A 2 28.13 -16.19 2.08
CA ILE A 2 27.08 -15.78 1.13
C ILE A 2 25.76 -15.55 1.91
N ALA A 3 25.87 -15.24 3.20
CA ALA A 3 24.76 -15.34 4.15
C ALA A 3 23.85 -14.11 4.19
N ALA A 4 24.27 -13.00 3.58
CA ALA A 4 23.46 -11.82 3.43
C ALA A 4 23.23 -11.59 1.94
N GLY A 5 22.16 -12.17 1.39
CA GLY A 5 21.73 -11.88 0.04
C GLY A 5 21.71 -10.36 -0.21
N HIS A 6 22.10 -9.95 -1.41
CA HIS A 6 22.24 -8.53 -1.77
C HIS A 6 20.91 -7.77 -1.86
N SER A 7 19.77 -8.42 -1.63
CA SER A 7 18.44 -7.81 -1.65
C SER A 7 18.16 -7.03 -0.36
N LYS A 8 19.00 -6.04 -0.03
CA LYS A 8 18.59 -5.01 0.92
C LYS A 8 17.59 -4.09 0.22
N GLY A 9 16.31 -4.22 0.59
CA GLY A 9 15.32 -3.18 0.33
C GLY A 9 14.90 -3.01 -1.13
N THR A 10 14.80 -4.08 -1.91
CA THR A 10 13.97 -4.02 -3.13
C THR A 10 12.52 -3.83 -2.69
N VAL A 11 12.09 -2.56 -2.55
CA VAL A 11 10.67 -2.23 -2.44
C VAL A 11 10.06 -2.71 -3.75
N PRO A 12 9.20 -3.74 -3.76
CA PRO A 12 8.82 -4.39 -5.01
C PRO A 12 8.01 -3.48 -5.94
N CYS A 13 7.62 -2.29 -5.47
CA CYS A 13 7.11 -1.20 -6.27
C CYS A 13 7.54 0.13 -5.62
N PRO A 14 8.41 0.95 -6.26
CA PRO A 14 8.71 2.29 -5.76
C PRO A 14 7.43 3.13 -5.83
N ARG A 15 6.79 3.35 -4.68
CA ARG A 15 5.69 4.30 -4.57
C ARG A 15 6.29 5.70 -4.63
N MET A 16 5.83 6.48 -5.59
CA MET A 16 6.20 7.90 -5.64
C MET A 16 5.53 8.60 -4.47
N ASP A 17 6.32 9.33 -3.68
CA ASP A 17 5.80 10.08 -2.54
C ASP A 17 5.21 11.42 -3.00
N ILE A 18 4.44 12.07 -2.13
CA ILE A 18 3.91 13.41 -2.40
C ILE A 18 5.07 14.36 -2.70
N ASN A 19 5.02 15.00 -3.86
CA ASN A 19 6.07 15.87 -4.39
C ASN A 19 5.71 17.37 -4.33
N VAL A 20 4.65 17.71 -3.59
CA VAL A 20 4.16 19.06 -3.33
C VAL A 20 4.01 19.29 -1.83
N ASP A 21 3.73 20.53 -1.41
CA ASP A 21 3.40 20.81 -0.01
C ASP A 21 2.29 19.89 0.50
N THR A 22 2.49 19.26 1.65
CA THR A 22 1.49 18.38 2.29
C THR A 22 0.53 19.16 3.19
N ASN A 23 -0.67 18.64 3.38
CA ASN A 23 -1.63 19.19 4.32
C ASN A 23 -1.18 18.88 5.77
N PRO A 24 -0.96 19.89 6.63
CA PRO A 24 -0.43 19.65 7.98
C PRO A 24 -1.40 18.88 8.89
N ARG A 25 -2.70 18.85 8.57
CA ARG A 25 -3.70 18.08 9.33
C ARG A 25 -3.89 16.66 8.77
N ILE A 26 -3.64 16.46 7.49
CA ILE A 26 -3.83 15.18 6.79
C ILE A 26 -2.59 14.92 5.93
N PRO A 27 -1.50 14.40 6.52
CA PRO A 27 -0.18 14.38 5.87
C PRO A 27 -0.09 13.52 4.61
N PHE A 28 -1.03 12.60 4.39
CA PHE A 28 -1.14 11.80 3.17
C PHE A 28 -1.88 12.51 2.02
N LEU A 29 -2.26 13.78 2.19
CA LEU A 29 -2.85 14.63 1.15
C LEU A 29 -1.97 15.85 0.88
N ALA A 30 -1.99 16.30 -0.37
CA ALA A 30 -1.42 17.58 -0.74
C ALA A 30 -2.21 18.75 -0.12
N LYS A 31 -1.49 19.81 0.23
CA LYS A 31 -2.06 21.11 0.63
C LYS A 31 -2.88 21.66 -0.52
N GLY A 32 -4.12 22.04 -0.22
CA GLY A 32 -5.10 22.50 -1.23
C GLY A 32 -6.05 21.40 -1.71
N ILE A 33 -5.94 20.17 -1.21
CA ILE A 33 -7.01 19.17 -1.27
C ILE A 33 -7.83 19.24 0.02
N VAL A 34 -9.15 19.43 -0.11
CA VAL A 34 -10.07 19.54 1.02
C VAL A 34 -11.24 18.58 0.89
N MET A 35 -11.77 18.16 2.03
CA MET A 35 -13.02 17.40 2.08
C MET A 35 -14.21 18.37 2.12
N THR A 36 -15.14 18.24 1.17
CA THR A 36 -16.37 19.02 1.14
C THR A 36 -17.57 18.13 0.78
N TYR A 37 -18.77 18.70 0.81
CA TYR A 37 -20.03 18.03 0.51
C TYR A 37 -20.63 18.60 -0.78
N ASP A 38 -20.88 17.72 -1.74
CA ASP A 38 -21.62 17.99 -2.95
C ASP A 38 -23.05 17.43 -2.84
N PRO A 39 -24.11 18.21 -3.13
CA PRO A 39 -25.48 17.75 -3.00
C PRO A 39 -25.84 16.50 -3.81
N LYS A 40 -25.15 16.26 -4.93
CA LYS A 40 -25.39 15.11 -5.81
C LYS A 40 -24.54 13.90 -5.43
N PHE A 41 -23.29 14.11 -5.03
CA PHE A 41 -22.31 13.02 -4.81
C PHE A 41 -21.99 12.75 -3.33
N GLY A 42 -22.45 13.60 -2.42
CA GLY A 42 -22.12 13.52 -1.00
C GLY A 42 -20.72 14.05 -0.70
N ARG A 43 -19.99 13.41 0.22
CA ARG A 43 -18.64 13.85 0.60
C ARG A 43 -17.62 13.50 -0.48
N GLY A 44 -16.73 14.44 -0.79
CA GLY A 44 -15.63 14.22 -1.72
C GLY A 44 -14.40 15.06 -1.38
N LEU A 45 -13.30 14.75 -2.07
CA LEU A 45 -12.06 15.53 -2.03
C LEU A 45 -12.02 16.45 -3.24
N TYR A 46 -11.75 17.74 -3.01
CA TYR A 46 -11.78 18.79 -4.01
C TYR A 46 -10.50 19.61 -3.96
N ALA A 47 -10.04 20.06 -5.13
CA ALA A 47 -8.90 20.95 -5.24
C ALA A 47 -9.34 22.42 -5.07
N GLU A 48 -8.73 23.13 -4.12
CA GLU A 48 -8.90 24.59 -3.90
C GLU A 48 -7.87 25.43 -4.65
N ARG A 49 -6.90 24.78 -5.31
CA ARG A 49 -5.86 25.39 -6.13
C ARG A 49 -5.57 24.53 -7.34
N GLU A 50 -4.82 25.10 -8.27
CA GLU A 50 -4.32 24.36 -9.44
C GLU A 50 -3.20 23.38 -9.04
N PHE A 51 -3.16 22.26 -9.75
CA PHE A 51 -2.13 21.22 -9.69
C PHE A 51 -1.65 20.95 -11.12
N ASN A 52 -0.36 20.64 -11.27
CA ASN A 52 0.25 20.36 -12.56
C ASN A 52 0.21 18.86 -12.89
N PRO A 53 0.24 18.48 -14.17
CA PRO A 53 0.47 17.10 -14.56
C PRO A 53 1.75 16.55 -13.91
N GLY A 54 1.63 15.43 -13.19
CA GLY A 54 2.73 14.83 -12.44
C GLY A 54 2.77 15.19 -10.95
N ASP A 55 1.93 16.10 -10.48
CA ASP A 55 1.75 16.34 -9.03
C ASP A 55 1.11 15.12 -8.37
N ILE A 56 1.71 14.66 -7.27
CA ILE A 56 1.18 13.56 -6.47
C ILE A 56 0.38 14.16 -5.33
N ILE A 57 -0.95 14.14 -5.48
CA ILE A 57 -1.87 14.85 -4.57
C ILE A 57 -2.32 14.02 -3.36
N MET A 58 -2.05 12.72 -3.37
CA MET A 58 -2.43 11.77 -2.32
C MET A 58 -1.48 10.58 -2.30
N ASN A 59 -1.03 10.18 -1.11
CA ASN A 59 -0.25 8.96 -0.89
C ASN A 59 -0.71 8.30 0.42
N GLU A 60 -1.82 7.59 0.35
CA GLU A 60 -2.39 6.88 1.50
C GLU A 60 -1.85 5.46 1.57
N LYS A 61 -1.49 5.02 2.78
CA LYS A 61 -1.10 3.62 3.01
C LYS A 61 -2.35 2.76 3.03
N LEU A 62 -2.29 1.63 2.33
CA LEU A 62 -3.32 0.60 2.42
C LEU A 62 -3.51 0.16 3.89
N GLU A 63 -4.77 0.08 4.31
CA GLU A 63 -5.14 -0.43 5.63
C GLU A 63 -5.28 -1.95 5.60
N LEU A 64 -5.95 -2.46 4.57
CA LEU A 64 -6.19 -3.88 4.31
C LEU A 64 -5.95 -4.18 2.83
N CYS A 65 -5.35 -5.33 2.54
CA CYS A 65 -5.16 -5.83 1.18
C CYS A 65 -5.91 -7.15 1.04
N GLY A 66 -6.84 -7.20 0.09
CA GLY A 66 -7.45 -8.45 -0.39
C GLY A 66 -6.97 -8.72 -1.80
N LEU A 67 -6.51 -9.94 -2.07
CA LEU A 67 -6.07 -10.33 -3.40
C LEU A 67 -7.16 -11.14 -4.11
N ASP A 68 -7.35 -10.85 -5.40
CA ASP A 68 -8.10 -11.77 -6.26
C ASP A 68 -7.30 -13.07 -6.48
N TYR A 69 -8.01 -14.18 -6.67
CA TYR A 69 -7.42 -15.52 -6.80
C TYR A 69 -6.37 -15.62 -7.91
N GLY A 70 -6.48 -14.83 -8.98
CA GLY A 70 -5.48 -14.80 -10.06
C GLY A 70 -4.13 -14.21 -9.66
N TYR A 71 -4.09 -13.42 -8.58
CA TYR A 71 -2.88 -12.78 -8.05
C TYR A 71 -2.30 -13.47 -6.82
N VAL A 72 -3.03 -14.45 -6.28
CA VAL A 72 -2.53 -15.33 -5.23
C VAL A 72 -1.25 -16.01 -5.74
N TYR A 73 -0.25 -16.15 -4.87
CA TYR A 73 1.09 -16.68 -5.16
C TYR A 73 2.00 -15.79 -6.01
N ARG A 74 1.55 -14.61 -6.43
CA ARG A 74 2.37 -13.61 -7.16
C ARG A 74 2.55 -12.32 -6.37
N HIS A 75 1.55 -11.97 -5.57
CA HIS A 75 1.56 -10.76 -4.76
C HIS A 75 1.60 -11.05 -3.25
N CYS A 76 2.17 -10.13 -2.50
CA CYS A 76 2.14 -10.13 -1.05
C CYS A 76 0.71 -9.86 -0.55
N ASN A 77 0.19 -10.71 0.33
CA ASN A 77 -1.14 -10.58 0.93
C ASN A 77 -1.24 -9.43 1.93
N GLN A 78 -0.12 -8.85 2.38
CA GLN A 78 -0.13 -7.69 3.26
C GLN A 78 -0.07 -6.37 2.49
N CYS A 79 0.86 -6.22 1.55
CA CYS A 79 1.14 -4.93 0.92
C CYS A 79 0.72 -4.84 -0.55
N GLY A 80 0.24 -5.94 -1.14
CA GLY A 80 -0.18 -6.05 -2.54
C GLY A 80 0.97 -6.00 -3.55
N ALA A 81 2.22 -5.85 -3.08
CA ALA A 81 3.37 -5.73 -3.96
C ALA A 81 3.60 -7.06 -4.71
N ASP A 82 3.84 -6.96 -6.02
CA ASP A 82 4.28 -8.10 -6.83
C ASP A 82 5.67 -8.52 -6.34
N PHE A 83 5.82 -9.79 -5.97
CA PHE A 83 7.11 -10.36 -5.62
C PHE A 83 7.20 -11.80 -6.09
N ASN A 84 6.89 -12.01 -7.37
CA ASN A 84 6.92 -13.31 -8.04
C ASN A 84 8.13 -14.17 -7.62
N TYR A 85 7.87 -15.46 -7.39
CA TYR A 85 8.87 -16.51 -7.12
C TYR A 85 9.69 -16.38 -5.83
N SER A 86 9.53 -15.31 -5.06
CA SER A 86 10.30 -15.05 -3.83
C SER A 86 9.41 -14.82 -2.60
N LEU A 87 8.11 -15.14 -2.70
CA LEU A 87 7.19 -15.00 -1.58
C LEU A 87 7.40 -16.10 -0.53
N ILE A 88 7.19 -15.72 0.73
CA ILE A 88 7.17 -16.58 1.91
C ILE A 88 5.74 -17.09 2.11
N PRO A 89 5.48 -18.41 2.08
CA PRO A 89 4.15 -18.94 2.36
C PRO A 89 3.78 -18.76 3.84
N CYS A 90 2.50 -18.56 4.10
CA CYS A 90 1.97 -18.65 5.46
C CYS A 90 2.20 -20.07 6.02
N PRO A 91 2.69 -20.23 7.27
CA PRO A 91 2.88 -21.56 7.85
C PRO A 91 1.57 -22.22 8.29
N ALA A 92 0.47 -21.46 8.39
CA ALA A 92 -0.82 -21.90 8.92
C ALA A 92 -1.91 -22.11 7.85
N CYS A 93 -1.67 -21.71 6.59
CA CYS A 93 -2.64 -21.86 5.50
C CYS A 93 -1.94 -22.13 4.17
N THR A 94 -2.72 -22.51 3.15
CA THR A 94 -2.19 -22.81 1.80
C THR A 94 -2.32 -21.65 0.82
N PHE A 95 -2.93 -20.52 1.21
CA PHE A 95 -3.31 -19.44 0.28
C PHE A 95 -2.42 -18.20 0.42
N CYS A 96 -2.22 -17.71 1.63
CA CYS A 96 -1.54 -16.43 1.84
C CYS A 96 -0.02 -16.58 1.72
N MET A 97 0.57 -15.60 1.06
CA MET A 97 2.01 -15.48 0.87
C MET A 97 2.46 -14.02 1.03
N TYR A 98 3.72 -13.81 1.42
CA TYR A 98 4.24 -12.51 1.85
C TYR A 98 5.61 -12.20 1.26
N CYS A 99 5.89 -10.92 0.98
CA CYS A 99 7.20 -10.51 0.45
C CYS A 99 8.29 -10.41 1.53
N SER A 100 7.93 -10.44 2.81
CA SER A 100 8.86 -10.38 3.93
C SER A 100 8.23 -10.95 5.20
N GLU A 101 9.06 -11.28 6.20
CA GLU A 101 8.61 -11.73 7.52
C GLU A 101 7.78 -10.65 8.22
N GLU A 102 8.14 -9.37 8.08
CA GLU A 102 7.37 -8.26 8.67
C GLU A 102 5.96 -8.18 8.08
N CYS A 103 5.81 -8.42 6.77
CA CYS A 103 4.50 -8.45 6.13
C CYS A 103 3.67 -9.63 6.64
N LEU A 104 4.28 -10.80 6.83
CA LEU A 104 3.62 -11.98 7.38
C LEU A 104 3.12 -11.72 8.81
N GLU A 105 4.02 -11.26 9.69
CA GLU A 105 3.71 -11.00 11.09
C GLU A 105 2.64 -9.92 11.25
N LEU A 106 2.73 -8.84 10.49
CA LEU A 106 1.76 -7.76 10.53
C LEU A 106 0.38 -8.23 10.07
N ASN A 107 0.31 -8.94 8.94
CA ASN A 107 -0.95 -9.44 8.40
C ASN A 107 -1.61 -10.45 9.34
N TRP A 108 -0.83 -11.37 9.91
CA TRP A 108 -1.30 -12.33 10.91
C TRP A 108 -1.86 -11.63 12.16
N LYS A 109 -1.15 -10.62 12.66
CA LYS A 109 -1.55 -9.86 13.84
C LYS A 109 -2.87 -9.11 13.63
N MET A 110 -3.05 -8.53 12.44
CA MET A 110 -4.16 -7.65 12.16
C MET A 110 -5.40 -8.39 11.65
N TYR A 111 -5.25 -9.27 10.66
CA TYR A 111 -6.38 -9.74 9.84
C TYR A 111 -6.39 -11.26 9.61
N HIS A 112 -5.31 -11.82 9.06
CA HIS A 112 -5.34 -13.16 8.45
C HIS A 112 -5.65 -14.29 9.44
N ARG A 113 -5.34 -14.15 10.73
CA ARG A 113 -5.71 -15.15 11.76
C ARG A 113 -7.22 -15.31 11.98
N PHE A 114 -8.04 -14.43 11.39
CA PHE A 114 -9.50 -14.40 11.51
C PHE A 114 -10.22 -14.80 10.21
N GLU A 115 -9.48 -15.12 9.15
CA GLU A 115 -9.99 -15.64 7.88
C GLU A 115 -10.14 -17.17 7.91
#